data_AF-A0A6I7XI54-F1
#
_entry.id   AF-A0A6I7XI54-F1
#
_cell.length_a   1.000
_cell.length_b   1.000
_cell.length_c   1.000
_cell.angle_alpha   90.00
_cell.angle_beta   90.00
_cell.angle_gamma   90.00
#
_symmetry.space_group_name_H-M   'P 1'
#
loop_
_entity.id
_entity.type
_entity.pdbx_description
1 polymer ?
#
loop_
_entity_poly.entity_id
_entity_poly.type
_entity_poly.pdbx_seq_one_letter_code
_entity_poly.pdbx_strand_id
1 'polypeptide(L)'
;MLAYGTGPLQEYEPPRLTDAQLVGTWTDEHGGTLTLRADGTAVANDLGPRTTDETHTGDPVARCDGSGTWTQGASPSGTTQFELKVSGCLEGTGWQYGGTQARPTLFHWIGDPDSLNQYALHRR
;
A
#
# COMPACT_ATOMS: atom_id res chain seq x y z
N MET A 1 -13.50 -26.42 -35.18
CA MET A 1 -14.35 -25.51 -34.40
C MET A 1 -13.70 -25.38 -33.03
N LEU A 2 -13.02 -24.27 -32.76
CA LEU A 2 -12.37 -24.00 -31.47
C LEU A 2 -13.38 -23.20 -30.63
N ALA A 3 -13.90 -23.81 -29.56
CA ALA A 3 -14.73 -23.13 -28.59
C ALA A 3 -13.83 -22.40 -27.61
N TYR A 4 -13.75 -21.07 -27.71
CA TYR A 4 -13.15 -20.24 -26.67
C TYR A 4 -14.16 -20.12 -25.54
N GLY A 5 -13.87 -20.73 -24.40
CA GLY A 5 -14.72 -20.66 -23.22
C GLY A 5 -14.75 -19.24 -22.66
N THR A 6 -15.88 -18.55 -22.81
CA THR A 6 -16.18 -17.33 -22.06
C THR A 6 -16.70 -17.73 -20.69
N GLY A 7 -15.79 -18.07 -19.77
CA GLY A 7 -16.12 -18.06 -18.34
C GLY A 7 -16.46 -16.62 -17.92
N PRO A 8 -17.40 -16.41 -17.00
CA PRO A 8 -17.73 -15.06 -16.54
C PRO A 8 -16.46 -14.39 -16.00
N LEU A 9 -16.14 -13.20 -16.51
CA LEU A 9 -15.13 -12.33 -15.92
C LEU A 9 -15.68 -11.90 -14.57
N GLN A 10 -15.26 -12.58 -13.52
CA GLN A 10 -15.63 -12.19 -12.17
C GLN A 10 -14.95 -10.84 -11.90
N GLU A 11 -15.77 -9.82 -11.62
CA GLU A 11 -15.27 -8.50 -11.28
C GLU A 11 -14.34 -8.63 -10.07
N TYR A 12 -13.19 -7.97 -10.15
CA TYR A 12 -12.21 -7.99 -9.09
C TYR A 12 -12.75 -7.23 -7.87
N GLU A 13 -12.82 -7.92 -6.73
CA GLU A 13 -13.15 -7.32 -5.44
C GLU A 13 -11.88 -7.28 -4.55
N PRO A 14 -11.42 -6.07 -4.15
CA PRO A 14 -10.32 -5.93 -3.20
C PRO A 14 -10.56 -6.66 -1.87
N PRO A 15 -9.50 -7.09 -1.18
CA PRO A 15 -9.64 -7.70 0.14
C PRO A 15 -10.22 -6.70 1.14
N ARG A 16 -11.14 -7.19 1.97
CA ARG A 16 -11.73 -6.44 3.08
C ARG A 16 -11.00 -6.82 4.36
N LEU A 17 -9.99 -6.02 4.71
CA LEU A 17 -9.19 -6.25 5.89
C LEU A 17 -9.83 -5.60 7.12
N THR A 18 -9.81 -6.34 8.22
CA THR A 18 -10.09 -5.81 9.56
C THR A 18 -8.84 -5.13 10.14
N ASP A 19 -9.03 -4.28 11.15
CA ASP A 19 -7.92 -3.65 11.89
C ASP A 19 -6.93 -4.70 12.42
N ALA A 20 -7.43 -5.82 12.93
CA ALA A 20 -6.61 -6.92 13.42
C ALA A 20 -5.76 -7.57 12.31
N GLN A 21 -6.26 -7.62 11.07
CA GLN A 21 -5.51 -8.12 9.92
C GLN A 21 -4.49 -7.11 9.40
N LEU A 22 -4.72 -5.81 9.62
CA LEU A 22 -3.75 -4.75 9.30
C LEU A 22 -2.52 -4.78 10.22
N VAL A 23 -2.72 -5.04 11.51
CA VAL A 23 -1.64 -5.12 12.51
C VAL A 23 -0.61 -6.17 12.14
N GLY A 24 0.66 -5.80 12.05
CA GLY A 24 1.76 -6.68 11.68
C GLY A 24 2.84 -5.96 10.89
N THR A 25 3.76 -6.73 10.32
CA THR A 25 4.85 -6.19 9.50
C THR A 25 4.53 -6.32 8.02
N TRP A 26 4.75 -5.23 7.32
CA TRP A 26 4.66 -5.08 5.88
C TRP A 26 6.05 -4.77 5.32
N THR A 27 6.29 -5.15 4.08
CA THR A 27 7.53 -4.85 3.36
C THR A 27 7.20 -4.17 2.03
N ASP A 28 8.00 -3.18 1.65
CA ASP A 28 7.96 -2.65 0.29
C ASP A 28 8.80 -3.52 -0.66
N GLU A 29 8.77 -3.18 -1.93
CA GLU A 29 9.57 -3.82 -2.99
C GLU A 29 11.09 -3.60 -2.84
N HIS A 30 11.49 -2.64 -1.99
CA HIS A 30 12.86 -2.27 -1.74
C HIS A 30 13.44 -2.94 -0.48
N GLY A 31 12.67 -3.81 0.19
CA GLY A 31 13.06 -4.54 1.41
C GLY A 31 12.92 -3.75 2.71
N GLY A 32 12.42 -2.50 2.64
CA GLY A 32 12.08 -1.71 3.81
C GLY A 32 10.84 -2.26 4.50
N THR A 33 10.69 -1.98 5.79
CA THR A 33 9.58 -2.53 6.60
C THR A 33 8.73 -1.46 7.25
N LEU A 34 7.43 -1.73 7.30
CA LEU A 34 6.45 -0.96 8.05
C LEU A 34 5.77 -1.87 9.07
N THR A 35 5.87 -1.55 10.35
CA THR A 35 5.15 -2.26 11.41
C THR A 35 3.94 -1.44 11.86
N LEU A 36 2.75 -2.02 11.69
CA LEU A 36 1.49 -1.48 12.18
C LEU A 36 1.13 -2.16 13.50
N ARG A 37 0.90 -1.39 14.56
CA ARG A 37 0.52 -1.89 15.88
C ARG A 37 -0.96 -1.69 16.15
N ALA A 38 -1.53 -2.54 17.01
CA ALA A 38 -2.96 -2.51 17.35
C ALA A 38 -3.43 -1.22 18.04
N ASP A 39 -2.51 -0.44 18.59
CA ASP A 39 -2.78 0.86 19.19
C ASP A 39 -2.84 2.02 18.18
N GLY A 40 -2.74 1.72 16.87
CA GLY A 40 -2.69 2.73 15.81
C GLY A 40 -1.28 3.26 15.53
N THR A 41 -0.23 2.77 16.18
CA THR A 41 1.15 3.20 15.92
C THR A 41 1.69 2.57 14.64
N ALA A 42 2.38 3.34 13.82
CA ALA A 42 3.13 2.89 12.65
C ALA A 42 4.63 3.16 12.84
N VAL A 43 5.50 2.21 12.47
CA VAL A 43 6.96 2.37 12.49
C VAL A 43 7.55 1.90 11.17
N ALA A 44 8.20 2.81 10.46
CA ALA A 44 8.96 2.56 9.25
C ALA A 44 10.43 2.34 9.58
N ASN A 45 11.04 1.35 8.92
CA ASN A 45 12.48 1.16 8.93
C ASN A 45 12.93 0.91 7.48
N ASP A 46 13.90 1.69 7.02
CA ASP A 46 14.52 1.57 5.69
C ASP A 46 13.52 1.53 4.51
N LEU A 47 12.36 2.17 4.65
CA LEU A 47 11.39 2.21 3.55
C LEU A 47 12.00 2.95 2.36
N GLY A 48 11.82 2.37 1.18
CA GLY A 48 12.14 2.98 -0.09
C GLY A 48 11.29 4.24 -0.33
N PRO A 49 11.76 5.14 -1.20
CA PRO A 49 11.11 6.39 -1.47
C PRO A 49 9.86 6.19 -2.30
N ARG A 50 8.94 7.15 -2.18
CA ARG A 50 7.79 7.34 -3.05
C ARG A 50 8.20 8.14 -4.28
N THR A 51 9.03 7.59 -5.16
CA THR A 51 9.43 8.32 -6.38
C THR A 51 8.50 8.00 -7.53
N THR A 52 7.93 9.05 -8.10
CA THR A 52 6.83 9.09 -9.05
C THR A 52 7.28 8.88 -10.50
N ASP A 53 8.40 9.43 -10.93
CA ASP A 53 8.97 9.26 -12.27
C ASP A 53 10.37 9.91 -12.20
N GLU A 54 11.36 9.35 -12.88
CA GLU A 54 12.65 10.02 -13.18
C GLU A 54 13.50 10.56 -12.01
N THR A 55 13.89 9.74 -11.03
CA THR A 55 15.19 10.02 -10.40
C THR A 55 16.26 9.80 -11.46
N HIS A 56 16.95 10.89 -11.82
CA HIS A 56 18.15 10.84 -12.65
C HIS A 56 19.02 9.69 -12.14
N THR A 57 19.33 8.74 -13.02
CA THR A 57 20.19 7.58 -12.73
C THR A 57 21.49 8.04 -12.06
N GLY A 58 21.56 7.98 -10.73
CA GLY A 58 22.77 8.38 -10.00
C GLY A 58 22.61 8.69 -8.52
N ASP A 59 21.47 9.23 -8.07
CA ASP A 59 21.32 9.58 -6.65
C ASP A 59 20.83 8.39 -5.81
N PRO A 60 21.41 8.15 -4.62
CA PRO A 60 20.93 7.12 -3.72
C PRO A 60 19.49 7.43 -3.32
N VAL A 61 18.62 6.53 -3.75
CA VAL A 61 17.24 6.31 -3.29
C VAL A 61 17.15 6.60 -1.79
N ALA A 62 16.60 7.76 -1.41
CA ALA A 62 16.57 8.19 -0.01
C ALA A 62 15.66 7.24 0.79
N ARG A 63 16.31 6.39 1.59
CA ARG A 63 15.66 5.50 2.54
C ARG A 63 15.12 6.29 3.72
N CYS A 64 14.03 5.82 4.30
CA CYS A 64 13.38 6.54 5.38
C CYS A 64 13.09 5.63 6.58
N ASP A 65 13.36 6.19 7.76
CA ASP A 65 13.03 5.62 9.06
C ASP A 65 12.12 6.61 9.80
N GLY A 66 11.15 6.11 10.55
CA GLY A 66 10.26 7.00 11.28
C GLY A 66 9.15 6.31 12.03
N SER A 67 8.41 7.10 12.79
CA SER A 67 7.21 6.67 13.50
C SER A 67 6.04 7.60 13.19
N GLY A 68 4.84 7.06 13.31
CA GLY A 68 3.62 7.85 13.29
C GLY A 68 2.41 6.98 13.55
N THR A 69 1.34 7.20 12.82
CA THR A 69 0.03 6.63 13.09
C THR A 69 -0.62 6.06 11.85
N TRP A 70 -1.48 5.07 12.06
CA TRP A 70 -2.40 4.55 11.05
C TRP A 70 -3.80 4.47 11.62
N THR A 71 -4.78 4.63 10.74
CA THR A 71 -6.21 4.43 11.06
C THR A 71 -6.90 3.80 9.87
N GLN A 72 -7.90 2.97 10.17
CA GLN A 72 -8.85 2.48 9.18
C GLN A 72 -10.22 3.10 9.47
N GLY A 73 -10.87 3.63 8.45
CA GLY A 73 -12.18 4.25 8.55
C GLY A 73 -13.05 3.94 7.35
N ALA A 74 -14.22 4.58 7.29
CA ALA A 74 -15.07 4.58 6.11
C ALA A 74 -15.17 6.01 5.59
N SER A 75 -15.04 6.18 4.27
CA SER A 75 -15.37 7.42 3.60
C SER A 75 -16.88 7.71 3.72
N PRO A 76 -17.33 8.95 3.46
CA PRO A 76 -18.77 9.26 3.39
C PRO A 76 -19.55 8.42 2.38
N SER A 77 -18.86 7.87 1.35
CA SER A 77 -19.45 6.95 0.37
C SER A 77 -19.48 5.49 0.83
N GLY A 78 -19.03 5.19 2.05
CA GLY A 78 -18.98 3.83 2.62
C GLY A 78 -17.78 3.01 2.18
N THR A 79 -16.81 3.61 1.48
CA THR A 79 -15.58 2.92 1.04
C THR A 79 -14.59 2.87 2.18
N THR A 80 -14.00 1.70 2.46
CA THR A 80 -12.94 1.59 3.47
C THR A 80 -11.75 2.47 3.09
N GLN A 81 -11.34 3.34 3.99
CA GLN A 81 -10.21 4.25 3.84
C GLN A 81 -9.11 3.86 4.82
N PHE A 82 -7.90 3.71 4.30
CA PHE A 82 -6.71 3.58 5.13
C PHE A 82 -5.93 4.89 5.10
N GLU A 83 -5.64 5.42 6.28
CA GLU A 83 -4.76 6.57 6.45
C GLU A 83 -3.49 6.11 7.16
N LEU A 84 -2.34 6.51 6.62
CA LEU A 84 -1.05 6.20 7.18
C LEU A 84 -0.18 7.45 7.12
N LYS A 85 0.31 7.83 8.29
CA LYS A 85 1.20 8.97 8.48
C LYS A 85 2.43 8.54 9.24
N VAL A 86 3.58 8.59 8.61
CA VAL A 86 4.91 8.37 9.18
C VAL A 86 5.76 9.54 8.73
N SER A 87 6.15 10.40 9.67
CA SER A 87 6.83 11.65 9.34
C SER A 87 8.18 11.42 8.68
N GLY A 88 8.44 12.20 7.62
CA GLY A 88 9.65 12.04 6.79
C GLY A 88 9.66 10.81 5.88
N CYS A 89 8.59 10.02 5.87
CA CYS A 89 8.49 8.76 5.14
C CYS A 89 7.24 8.72 4.26
N LEU A 90 6.10 8.50 4.93
CA LEU A 90 4.84 8.18 4.30
C LEU A 90 3.78 9.08 4.91
N GLU A 91 3.47 10.22 4.30
CA GLU A 91 2.37 11.07 4.75
C GLU A 91 1.27 11.07 3.68
N GLY A 92 0.02 10.79 4.06
CA GLY A 92 -1.11 10.95 3.15
C GLY A 92 -2.32 10.06 3.44
N THR A 93 -3.45 10.52 2.93
CA THR A 93 -4.67 9.74 2.75
C THR A 93 -4.66 9.08 1.36
N GLY A 94 -5.50 8.07 1.14
CA GLY A 94 -5.68 7.46 -0.19
C GLY A 94 -4.90 6.18 -0.43
N TRP A 95 -4.45 5.52 0.64
CA TRP A 95 -4.06 4.13 0.55
C TRP A 95 -5.26 3.24 0.24
N GLN A 96 -5.02 2.22 -0.55
CA GLN A 96 -6.00 1.28 -1.03
C GLN A 96 -5.56 -0.15 -0.74
N TYR A 97 -6.55 -1.03 -0.71
CA TYR A 97 -6.37 -2.47 -0.55
C TYR A 97 -6.28 -3.11 -1.94
N GLY A 98 -5.26 -3.93 -2.13
CA GLY A 98 -5.03 -4.70 -3.36
C GLY A 98 -4.75 -6.17 -3.04
N GLY A 99 -4.52 -6.96 -4.09
CA GLY A 99 -4.18 -8.37 -3.96
C GLY A 99 -5.41 -9.24 -3.67
N THR A 100 -5.26 -10.21 -2.78
CA THR A 100 -6.33 -11.16 -2.43
C THR A 100 -6.50 -11.23 -0.92
N GLN A 101 -7.59 -11.85 -0.44
CA GLN A 101 -7.78 -12.04 1.00
C GLN A 101 -6.64 -12.83 1.67
N ALA A 102 -6.01 -13.76 0.94
CA ALA A 102 -4.88 -14.55 1.44
C ALA A 102 -3.54 -13.82 1.30
N ARG A 103 -3.41 -12.91 0.33
CA ARG A 103 -2.18 -12.14 0.04
C ARG A 103 -2.56 -10.69 -0.21
N PRO A 104 -2.91 -9.93 0.84
CA PRO A 104 -3.29 -8.56 0.69
C PRO A 104 -2.07 -7.67 0.43
N THR A 105 -2.34 -6.56 -0.22
CA THR A 105 -1.38 -5.49 -0.47
C THR A 105 -2.00 -4.17 0.00
N LEU A 106 -1.20 -3.30 0.63
CA LEU A 106 -1.55 -1.90 0.80
C LEU A 106 -0.79 -1.13 -0.26
N PHE A 107 -1.48 -0.33 -1.07
CA PHE A 107 -0.81 0.46 -2.09
C PHE A 107 -1.37 1.86 -2.17
N HIS A 108 -0.60 2.78 -2.72
CA HIS A 108 -1.11 4.06 -3.18
C HIS A 108 -0.49 4.40 -4.52
N TRP A 109 -1.21 5.20 -5.30
CA TRP A 109 -0.73 5.65 -6.59
C TRP A 109 0.39 6.68 -6.40
N ILE A 110 1.40 6.54 -7.24
CA ILE A 110 2.55 7.44 -7.39
C ILE A 110 2.69 7.73 -8.89
N GLY A 111 3.42 8.77 -9.27
CA GLY A 111 3.65 9.04 -10.68
C GLY A 111 2.65 9.98 -11.30
N ASP A 112 2.84 10.15 -12.59
CA ASP A 112 1.76 10.57 -13.46
C ASP A 112 0.57 9.60 -13.34
N PRO A 113 -0.68 10.10 -13.20
CA PRO A 113 -1.87 9.27 -13.11
C PRO A 113 -2.06 8.27 -14.27
N ASP A 114 -1.54 8.57 -15.46
CA ASP A 114 -1.64 7.73 -16.66
C ASP A 114 -0.58 6.61 -16.67
N SER A 115 0.49 6.72 -15.86
CA SER A 115 1.56 5.71 -15.76
C SER A 115 1.14 4.49 -14.94
N LEU A 116 0.07 4.57 -14.16
CA LEU A 116 -0.40 3.49 -13.26
C LEU A 116 0.67 2.99 -12.27
N ASN A 117 1.64 3.84 -11.91
CA ASN A 117 2.69 3.49 -10.98
C ASN A 117 2.13 3.40 -9.55
N GLN A 118 2.57 2.40 -8.80
CA GLN A 118 2.11 2.16 -7.43
C GLN A 118 3.29 1.94 -6.51
N TYR A 119 3.22 2.53 -5.33
CA TYR A 119 4.04 2.09 -4.21
C TYR A 119 3.24 1.09 -3.39
N ALA A 120 3.75 -0.14 -3.29
CA ALA A 120 3.04 -1.26 -2.70
C ALA A 120 3.78 -1.82 -1.48
N LEU A 121 3.00 -2.16 -0.46
CA LEU A 121 3.41 -2.84 0.75
C LEU A 121 2.75 -4.22 0.79
N HIS A 122 3.57 -5.25 0.93
CA HIS A 122 3.13 -6.63 1.03
C HIS A 122 3.28 -7.13 2.44
N ARG A 123 2.42 -8.08 2.82
CA ARG A 123 2.55 -8.76 4.10
C ARG A 123 3.86 -9.56 4.14
N ARG A 124 4.62 -9.42 5.23
CA ARG A 124 5.85 -10.21 5.47
C ARG A 124 5.53 -11.59 6.03
#